data_AF-A0A957C1C7-F1
#
_entry.id   AF-A0A957C1C7-F1
#
_cell.length_a   1.000
_cell.length_b   1.000
_cell.length_c   1.000
_cell.angle_alpha   90.00
_cell.angle_beta   90.00
_cell.angle_gamma   90.00
#
_symmetry.space_group_name_H-M   'P 1'
#
loop_
_entity.id
_entity.type
_entity.pdbx_description
1 polymer ?
#
loop_
_entity_poly.entity_id
_entity_poly.type
_entity_poly.pdbx_seq_one_letter_code
_entity_poly.pdbx_strand_id
1 'polypeptide(L)'
;IDQDIRTMHENEIEGYVESVIHSELSESYWTSVLPQAMNVSNSNSPYWHVYRATQVKMNDKGFLSRDITVRELIEYKSDVHHVFPRDLLKKQGLSRGQYNQIANYVIAQSEINIAIGNKSPDNYFQSLIEQVNGGGRKYGNIADEQELIENLQQNCIPVGIETMNVDDYQDFLAQRRILMAEKIHSYFTLL
;
A
#
# COMPACT_ATOMS: atom_id res chain seq x y z
N ILE A 1 -24.91 19.86 -9.22
CA ILE A 1 -24.81 20.48 -10.56
C ILE A 1 -25.44 21.87 -10.59
N ASP A 2 -26.78 22.01 -10.48
CA ASP A 2 -27.43 23.34 -10.59
C ASP A 2 -27.16 24.32 -9.43
N GLN A 3 -26.75 23.79 -8.27
CA GLN A 3 -26.38 24.59 -7.10
C GLN A 3 -24.90 24.98 -7.16
N ASP A 4 -24.02 24.02 -7.47
CA ASP A 4 -22.59 24.23 -7.70
C ASP A 4 -22.30 25.31 -8.76
N ILE A 5 -23.02 25.26 -9.91
CA ILE A 5 -22.86 26.25 -10.99
C ILE A 5 -23.30 27.66 -10.53
N ARG A 6 -24.33 27.75 -9.68
CA ARG A 6 -24.80 29.03 -9.14
C ARG A 6 -23.80 29.62 -8.15
N THR A 7 -23.24 28.81 -7.26
CA THR A 7 -22.26 29.25 -6.26
C THR A 7 -20.92 29.63 -6.89
N MET A 8 -20.51 28.98 -7.98
CA MET A 8 -19.34 29.36 -8.79
C MET A 8 -19.45 30.73 -9.46
N HIS A 9 -20.67 31.24 -9.67
CA HIS A 9 -20.90 32.57 -10.24
C HIS A 9 -20.87 33.69 -9.18
N GLU A 10 -21.02 33.35 -7.90
CA GLU A 10 -21.11 34.29 -6.77
C GLU A 10 -19.81 34.40 -5.95
N ASN A 11 -18.98 33.35 -5.96
CA ASN A 11 -17.64 33.31 -5.36
C ASN A 11 -16.56 33.19 -6.45
N GLU A 12 -15.34 33.66 -6.20
CA GLU A 12 -14.18 33.27 -7.01
C GLU A 12 -14.05 31.74 -6.99
N ILE A 13 -13.90 31.11 -8.15
CA ILE A 13 -13.92 29.63 -8.33
C ILE A 13 -12.99 28.92 -7.33
N GLU A 14 -11.86 29.55 -7.01
CA GLU A 14 -10.89 29.08 -6.02
C GLU A 14 -11.52 28.90 -4.62
N GLY A 15 -12.24 29.91 -4.11
CA GLY A 15 -12.90 29.84 -2.80
C GLY A 15 -14.01 28.79 -2.74
N TYR A 16 -14.72 28.56 -3.85
CA TYR A 16 -15.68 27.46 -3.93
C TYR A 16 -15.00 26.09 -3.86
N VAL A 17 -13.94 25.88 -4.65
CA VAL A 17 -13.16 24.63 -4.64
C VAL A 17 -12.57 24.34 -3.26
N GLU A 18 -11.97 25.35 -2.62
CA GLU A 18 -11.44 25.23 -1.26
C GLU A 18 -12.53 24.84 -0.26
N SER A 19 -13.73 25.43 -0.36
CA SER A 19 -14.83 25.10 0.56
C SER A 19 -15.28 23.64 0.42
N VAL A 20 -15.35 23.13 -0.81
CA VAL A 20 -15.70 21.73 -1.10
C VAL A 20 -14.61 20.78 -0.60
N ILE A 21 -13.34 21.12 -0.81
CA ILE A 21 -12.21 20.33 -0.29
C ILE A 21 -12.28 20.25 1.23
N HIS A 22 -12.48 21.37 1.92
CA HIS A 22 -12.55 21.37 3.38
C HIS A 22 -13.75 20.60 3.92
N SER A 23 -14.90 20.62 3.23
CA SER A 23 -16.09 19.88 3.67
C SER A 23 -15.96 18.38 3.40
N GLU A 24 -15.48 17.98 2.23
CA GLU A 24 -15.44 16.58 1.80
C GLU A 24 -14.17 15.84 2.29
N LEU A 25 -13.04 16.53 2.36
CA LEU A 25 -11.71 15.98 2.68
C LEU A 25 -11.22 16.46 4.05
N SER A 26 -12.12 16.46 5.04
CA SER A 26 -11.79 16.80 6.43
C SER A 26 -10.80 15.81 7.08
N GLU A 27 -10.26 16.15 8.25
CA GLU A 27 -9.43 15.24 9.07
C GLU A 27 -10.08 13.85 9.25
N SER A 28 -11.40 13.82 9.45
CA SER A 28 -12.16 12.58 9.64
C SER A 28 -12.22 11.72 8.36
N TYR A 29 -12.19 12.37 7.19
CA TYR A 29 -12.12 11.66 5.92
C TYR A 29 -10.83 10.84 5.84
N TRP A 30 -9.69 11.47 6.09
CA TRP A 30 -8.38 10.83 5.98
C TRP A 30 -8.15 9.76 7.05
N THR A 31 -8.58 10.00 8.28
CA THR A 31 -8.31 9.10 9.42
C THR A 31 -9.33 7.98 9.57
N SER A 32 -10.55 8.12 9.04
CA SER A 32 -11.63 7.15 9.25
C SER A 32 -12.33 6.72 7.95
N VAL A 33 -12.79 7.66 7.13
CA VAL A 33 -13.62 7.32 5.95
C VAL A 33 -12.81 6.60 4.88
N LEU A 34 -11.64 7.16 4.50
CA LEU A 34 -10.80 6.58 3.46
C LEU A 34 -10.23 5.21 3.85
N PRO A 35 -9.69 4.98 5.07
CA PRO A 35 -9.31 3.65 5.52
C PRO A 35 -10.45 2.62 5.43
N GLN A 36 -11.68 3.00 5.78
CA GLN A 36 -12.84 2.09 5.65
C GLN A 36 -13.21 1.83 4.18
N ALA A 37 -13.19 2.87 3.35
CA ALA A 37 -13.48 2.78 1.91
C ALA A 37 -12.46 1.90 1.16
N MET A 38 -11.24 1.76 1.68
CA MET A 38 -10.21 0.86 1.16
C MET A 38 -10.39 -0.62 1.53
N ASN A 39 -11.46 -0.99 2.22
CA ASN A 39 -11.87 -2.39 2.42
C ASN A 39 -12.52 -2.95 1.13
N VAL A 40 -11.71 -3.10 0.08
CA VAL A 40 -12.13 -3.57 -1.24
C VAL A 40 -11.19 -4.63 -1.76
N SER A 41 -11.73 -5.57 -2.55
CA SER A 41 -10.97 -6.69 -3.11
C SER A 41 -10.71 -6.58 -4.62
N ASN A 42 -11.14 -5.48 -5.24
CA ASN A 42 -11.00 -5.26 -6.67
C ASN A 42 -9.69 -4.50 -6.94
N SER A 43 -8.79 -5.11 -7.72
CA SER A 43 -7.54 -4.48 -8.17
C SER A 43 -7.74 -3.36 -9.18
N ASN A 44 -8.94 -3.18 -9.74
CA ASN A 44 -9.31 -2.02 -10.56
C ASN A 44 -10.07 -0.95 -9.75
N SER A 45 -9.96 -0.97 -8.42
CA SER A 45 -10.60 0.05 -7.58
C SER A 45 -9.88 1.40 -7.70
N PRO A 46 -10.61 2.53 -7.65
CA PRO A 46 -10.01 3.86 -7.67
C PRO A 46 -9.02 4.05 -6.53
N TYR A 47 -9.30 3.48 -5.35
CA TYR A 47 -8.40 3.56 -4.20
C TYR A 47 -7.03 2.93 -4.46
N TRP A 48 -6.98 1.77 -5.12
CA TRP A 48 -5.72 1.14 -5.50
C TRP A 48 -4.95 1.95 -6.54
N HIS A 49 -5.66 2.55 -7.49
CA HIS A 49 -5.05 3.43 -8.50
C HIS A 49 -4.46 4.69 -7.87
N VAL A 50 -5.19 5.35 -6.96
CA VAL A 50 -4.71 6.55 -6.25
C VAL A 50 -3.51 6.21 -5.35
N TYR A 51 -3.55 5.07 -4.65
CA TYR A 51 -2.42 4.61 -3.84
C TYR A 51 -1.16 4.40 -4.70
N ARG A 52 -1.27 3.70 -5.84
CA ARG A 52 -0.13 3.51 -6.76
C ARG A 52 0.35 4.83 -7.36
N ALA A 53 -0.57 5.72 -7.75
CA ALA A 53 -0.22 7.04 -8.27
C ALA A 53 0.57 7.86 -7.22
N THR A 54 0.17 7.73 -5.95
CA THR A 54 0.90 8.33 -4.83
C THR A 54 2.32 7.77 -4.73
N GLN A 55 2.50 6.46 -4.76
CA GLN A 55 3.82 5.83 -4.74
C GLN A 55 4.70 6.29 -5.93
N VAL A 56 4.11 6.41 -7.12
CA VAL A 56 4.78 6.93 -8.32
C VAL A 56 5.21 8.39 -8.16
N LYS A 57 4.36 9.23 -7.54
CA LYS A 57 4.66 10.64 -7.31
C LYS A 57 5.75 10.82 -6.25
N MET A 58 5.71 10.01 -5.19
CA MET A 58 6.70 10.02 -4.11
C MET A 58 8.02 9.32 -4.49
N ASN A 59 8.10 8.76 -5.70
CA ASN A 59 9.27 8.03 -6.19
C ASN A 59 9.64 6.83 -5.31
N ASP A 60 8.63 6.18 -4.71
CA ASP A 60 8.79 5.00 -3.86
C ASP A 60 9.39 3.83 -4.65
N LYS A 61 10.18 3.00 -3.98
CA LYS A 61 10.67 1.73 -4.51
C LYS A 61 9.62 0.64 -4.40
N GLY A 62 9.64 -0.29 -5.36
CA GLY A 62 8.83 -1.51 -5.27
C GLY A 62 9.10 -2.28 -3.98
N PHE A 63 8.17 -3.10 -3.55
CA PHE A 63 8.33 -3.90 -2.34
C PHE A 63 9.55 -4.81 -2.45
N LEU A 64 10.46 -4.67 -1.48
CA LEU A 64 11.78 -5.30 -1.39
C LEU A 64 12.73 -5.01 -2.56
N SER A 65 12.36 -4.06 -3.43
CA SER A 65 13.22 -3.53 -4.46
C SER A 65 14.16 -2.49 -3.85
N ARG A 66 15.45 -2.61 -4.18
CA ARG A 66 16.44 -1.58 -3.84
C ARG A 66 16.45 -0.47 -4.89
N ASP A 67 16.56 -0.86 -6.15
CA ASP A 67 16.92 0.07 -7.22
C ASP A 67 15.71 0.50 -8.06
N ILE A 68 14.69 -0.36 -8.21
CA ILE A 68 13.57 -0.14 -9.14
C ILE A 68 12.39 0.51 -8.43
N THR A 69 11.94 1.64 -8.97
CA THR A 69 10.78 2.41 -8.48
C THR A 69 9.45 1.74 -8.82
N VAL A 70 8.40 2.10 -8.10
CA VAL A 70 7.02 1.72 -8.46
C VAL A 70 6.68 2.22 -9.86
N ARG A 71 7.16 3.40 -10.28
CA ARG A 71 6.94 3.91 -11.65
C ARG A 71 7.46 2.93 -12.70
N GLU A 72 8.75 2.58 -12.63
CA GLU A 72 9.38 1.69 -13.59
C GLU A 72 8.69 0.31 -13.62
N LEU A 73 8.31 -0.20 -12.44
CA LEU A 73 7.56 -1.45 -12.31
C LEU A 73 6.18 -1.40 -13.02
N ILE A 74 5.50 -0.26 -12.98
CA ILE A 74 4.20 -0.08 -13.64
C ILE A 74 4.37 0.08 -15.15
N GLU A 75 5.38 0.82 -15.60
CA GLU A 75 5.62 1.13 -17.00
C GLU A 75 6.11 -0.07 -17.81
N TYR A 76 7.00 -0.88 -17.23
CA TYR A 76 7.63 -1.99 -17.95
C TYR A 76 6.97 -3.33 -17.65
N LYS A 77 7.09 -3.79 -16.41
CA LYS A 77 6.52 -5.06 -15.95
C LYS A 77 6.64 -5.15 -14.44
N SER A 78 5.55 -5.57 -13.81
CA SER A 78 5.52 -5.88 -12.38
C SER A 78 4.54 -7.00 -12.11
N ASP A 79 4.69 -7.57 -10.92
CA ASP A 79 3.66 -8.41 -10.31
C ASP A 79 3.06 -7.72 -9.10
N VAL A 80 1.82 -8.10 -8.81
CA VAL A 80 1.19 -7.83 -7.52
C VAL A 80 1.46 -9.02 -6.62
N HIS A 81 2.18 -8.79 -5.52
CA HIS A 81 2.38 -9.78 -4.48
C HIS A 81 1.35 -9.59 -3.36
N HIS A 82 0.82 -10.70 -2.86
CA HIS A 82 0.02 -10.71 -1.65
C HIS A 82 0.97 -10.84 -0.45
N VAL A 83 1.07 -9.80 0.38
CA VAL A 83 1.93 -9.81 1.59
C VAL A 83 1.65 -11.05 2.44
N PHE A 84 0.37 -11.35 2.65
CA PHE A 84 -0.08 -12.65 3.16
C PHE A 84 -0.49 -13.53 1.98
N PRO A 85 0.23 -14.63 1.70
CA PRO A 85 -0.03 -15.45 0.53
C PRO A 85 -1.46 -15.98 0.48
N ARG A 86 -2.08 -15.84 -0.70
CA ARG A 86 -3.48 -16.24 -0.93
C ARG A 86 -3.75 -17.70 -0.56
N ASP A 87 -2.80 -18.61 -0.80
CA ASP A 87 -3.02 -20.04 -0.60
C ASP A 87 -3.02 -20.40 0.89
N LEU A 88 -2.28 -19.66 1.73
CA LEU A 88 -2.34 -19.79 3.19
C LEU A 88 -3.70 -19.33 3.71
N LEU A 89 -4.15 -18.15 3.26
CA LEU A 89 -5.45 -17.59 3.65
C LEU A 89 -6.62 -18.48 3.20
N LYS A 90 -6.54 -19.04 1.99
CA LYS A 90 -7.53 -19.99 1.47
C LYS A 90 -7.62 -21.26 2.32
N LYS A 91 -6.49 -21.78 2.81
CA LYS A 91 -6.46 -22.97 3.70
C LYS A 91 -7.11 -22.68 5.06
N GLN A 92 -7.11 -21.43 5.51
CA GLN A 92 -7.83 -20.98 6.70
C GLN A 92 -9.32 -20.68 6.43
N GLY A 93 -9.83 -21.01 5.24
CA GLY A 93 -11.24 -20.86 4.90
C GLY A 93 -11.65 -19.46 4.45
N LEU A 94 -10.70 -18.54 4.24
CA LEU A 94 -11.02 -17.20 3.74
C LEU A 94 -11.51 -17.26 2.29
N SER A 95 -12.57 -16.50 2.03
CA SER A 95 -13.12 -16.33 0.69
C SER A 95 -12.22 -15.47 -0.20
N ARG A 96 -12.45 -15.54 -1.51
CA ARG A 96 -11.70 -14.73 -2.49
C ARG A 96 -11.74 -13.25 -2.20
N GLY A 97 -12.88 -12.71 -1.78
CA GLY A 97 -12.99 -11.28 -1.42
C GLY A 97 -12.13 -10.92 -0.20
N GLN A 98 -11.93 -11.85 0.72
CA GLN A 98 -11.16 -11.61 1.93
C GLN A 98 -9.65 -11.67 1.68
N TYR A 99 -9.15 -12.61 0.88
CA TYR A 99 -7.70 -12.69 0.63
C TYR A 99 -7.20 -11.75 -0.49
N ASN A 100 -8.08 -11.29 -1.38
CA ASN A 100 -7.76 -10.34 -2.47
C ASN A 100 -7.93 -8.86 -2.09
N GLN A 101 -7.88 -8.53 -0.80
CA GLN A 101 -7.97 -7.16 -0.33
C GLN A 101 -6.82 -6.31 -0.90
N ILE A 102 -7.10 -5.09 -1.36
CA ILE A 102 -6.05 -4.21 -1.90
C ILE A 102 -4.98 -3.88 -0.85
N ALA A 103 -5.37 -3.85 0.43
CA ALA A 103 -4.44 -3.70 1.55
C ALA A 103 -3.57 -4.94 1.79
N ASN A 104 -3.80 -6.05 1.09
CA ASN A 104 -2.87 -7.18 1.04
C ASN A 104 -1.88 -7.09 -0.13
N TYR A 105 -1.97 -6.07 -1.00
CA TYR A 105 -1.20 -6.00 -2.23
C TYR A 105 0.01 -5.08 -2.12
N VAL A 106 1.10 -5.50 -2.74
CA VAL A 106 2.29 -4.69 -3.01
C VAL A 106 2.74 -4.87 -4.45
N ILE A 107 3.33 -3.83 -5.03
CA ILE A 107 3.95 -3.90 -6.36
C ILE A 107 5.39 -4.39 -6.17
N ALA A 108 5.74 -5.50 -6.81
CA ALA A 108 7.06 -6.10 -6.69
C ALA A 108 7.60 -6.55 -8.06
N GLN A 109 8.91 -6.74 -8.12
CA GLN A 109 9.57 -7.41 -9.24
C GLN A 109 9.14 -8.89 -9.29
N SER A 110 9.04 -9.48 -10.48
CA SER A 110 8.61 -10.88 -10.63
C SER A 110 9.55 -11.85 -9.93
N GLU A 111 10.86 -11.63 -9.98
CA GLU A 111 11.86 -12.45 -9.30
C GLU A 111 11.70 -12.41 -7.76
N ILE A 112 11.37 -11.25 -7.19
CA ILE A 112 11.09 -11.12 -5.75
C ILE A 112 9.81 -11.87 -5.40
N ASN A 113 8.74 -11.65 -6.16
CA ASN A 113 7.46 -12.32 -5.98
C ASN A 113 7.59 -13.86 -6.03
N ILE A 114 8.33 -14.37 -7.01
CA ILE A 114 8.62 -15.81 -7.15
C ILE A 114 9.46 -16.33 -5.98
N ALA A 115 10.49 -15.59 -5.56
CA ALA A 115 11.38 -16.02 -4.47
C ALA A 115 10.65 -16.12 -3.11
N ILE A 116 9.76 -15.17 -2.80
CA ILE A 116 8.90 -15.24 -1.62
C ILE A 116 7.98 -16.46 -1.74
N GLY A 117 7.25 -16.56 -2.86
CA GLY A 117 6.32 -17.65 -3.11
C GLY A 117 5.17 -17.68 -2.11
N ASN A 118 4.93 -18.83 -1.48
CA ASN A 118 3.80 -19.05 -0.56
C ASN A 118 4.21 -19.03 0.93
N LYS A 119 5.30 -18.35 1.28
CA LYS A 119 5.79 -18.24 2.65
C LYS A 119 4.98 -17.18 3.41
N SER A 120 4.60 -17.46 4.66
CA SER A 120 3.97 -16.47 5.52
C SER A 120 4.95 -15.33 5.87
N PRO A 121 4.43 -14.14 6.25
CA PRO A 121 5.26 -12.98 6.61
C PRO A 121 6.36 -13.30 7.61
N ASP A 122 6.02 -13.82 8.79
CA ASP A 122 6.99 -14.30 9.79
C ASP A 122 8.17 -15.09 9.20
N ASN A 123 7.91 -16.03 8.29
CA ASN A 123 8.92 -16.90 7.71
C ASN A 123 9.83 -16.19 6.70
N TYR A 124 9.29 -15.41 5.76
CA TYR A 124 10.15 -14.73 4.78
C TYR A 124 10.80 -13.47 5.38
N PHE A 125 10.20 -12.82 6.37
CA PHE A 125 10.83 -11.71 7.09
C PHE A 125 11.97 -12.16 7.98
N GLN A 126 11.93 -13.34 8.59
CA GLN A 126 13.13 -13.92 9.24
C GLN A 126 14.32 -14.00 8.28
N SER A 127 14.09 -14.43 7.04
CA SER A 127 15.12 -14.48 6.01
C SER A 127 15.57 -13.08 5.54
N LEU A 128 14.71 -12.06 5.57
CA LEU A 128 15.09 -10.66 5.33
C LEU A 128 15.96 -10.13 6.46
N ILE A 129 15.62 -10.42 7.71
CA ILE A 129 16.41 -10.05 8.89
C ILE A 129 17.79 -10.69 8.82
N GLU A 130 17.89 -11.98 8.49
CA GLU A 130 19.17 -12.64 8.23
C GLU A 130 19.97 -11.92 7.14
N GLN A 131 19.32 -11.56 6.02
CA GLN A 131 19.94 -10.91 4.87
C GLN A 131 20.55 -9.54 5.22
N VAL A 132 19.85 -8.70 6.00
CA VAL A 132 20.36 -7.39 6.41
C VAL A 132 21.39 -7.46 7.54
N ASN A 133 21.49 -8.60 8.22
CA ASN A 133 22.49 -8.86 9.26
C ASN A 133 23.72 -9.63 8.74
N GLY A 134 24.04 -9.49 7.45
CA GLY A 134 25.23 -10.09 6.83
C GLY A 134 25.03 -11.51 6.28
N GLY A 135 23.81 -12.01 6.28
CA GLY A 135 23.42 -13.26 5.62
C GLY A 135 23.43 -13.18 4.09
N GLY A 136 23.17 -14.31 3.44
CA GLY A 136 23.05 -14.38 1.99
C GLY A 136 21.78 -13.70 1.46
N ARG A 137 21.87 -13.08 0.27
CA ARG A 137 20.70 -12.47 -0.39
C ARG A 137 19.73 -13.54 -0.87
N LYS A 138 18.50 -13.49 -0.33
CA LYS A 138 17.36 -14.36 -0.69
C LYS A 138 16.27 -13.58 -1.44
N TYR A 139 16.01 -12.32 -1.07
CA TYR A 139 14.94 -11.51 -1.65
C TYR A 139 15.47 -10.12 -2.02
N GLY A 140 15.44 -9.81 -3.31
CA GLY A 140 15.95 -8.52 -3.80
C GLY A 140 17.42 -8.28 -3.41
N ASN A 141 17.80 -7.00 -3.33
CA ASN A 141 19.18 -6.58 -3.07
C ASN A 141 19.36 -5.70 -1.82
N ILE A 142 18.29 -5.46 -1.06
CA ILE A 142 18.36 -4.69 0.20
C ILE A 142 19.20 -5.48 1.20
N ALA A 143 20.33 -4.92 1.63
CA ALA A 143 21.26 -5.61 2.53
C ALA A 143 21.58 -4.80 3.79
N ASP A 144 20.87 -3.69 3.97
CA ASP A 144 21.00 -2.79 5.10
C ASP A 144 19.64 -2.69 5.81
N GLU A 145 19.66 -2.67 7.15
CA GLU A 145 18.45 -2.68 7.97
C GLU A 145 17.64 -1.39 7.79
N GLN A 146 18.32 -0.25 7.71
CA GLN A 146 17.68 1.05 7.53
C GLN A 146 17.02 1.13 6.14
N GLU A 147 17.70 0.65 5.10
CA GLU A 147 17.14 0.54 3.75
C GLU A 147 15.90 -0.37 3.69
N LEU A 148 15.89 -1.48 4.46
CA LEU A 148 14.72 -2.33 4.58
C LEU A 148 13.55 -1.60 5.25
N ILE A 149 13.80 -0.95 6.38
CA ILE A 149 12.78 -0.17 7.11
C ILE A 149 12.18 0.90 6.21
N GLU A 150 13.00 1.64 5.47
CA GLU A 150 12.55 2.66 4.52
C GLU A 150 11.70 2.06 3.41
N ASN A 151 12.09 0.91 2.84
CA ASN A 151 11.31 0.23 1.82
C ASN A 151 9.92 -0.22 2.34
N LEU A 152 9.88 -0.73 3.58
CA LEU A 152 8.63 -1.13 4.23
C LEU A 152 7.70 0.07 4.46
N GLN A 153 8.25 1.20 4.92
CA GLN A 153 7.51 2.46 5.07
C GLN A 153 6.98 2.98 3.74
N GLN A 154 7.80 2.98 2.67
CA GLN A 154 7.38 3.35 1.32
C GLN A 154 6.22 2.49 0.79
N ASN A 155 6.12 1.23 1.24
CA ASN A 155 5.07 0.29 0.85
C ASN A 155 3.93 0.18 1.87
N CYS A 156 3.88 1.08 2.86
CA CYS A 156 2.88 1.13 3.92
C CYS A 156 2.75 -0.21 4.65
N ILE A 157 3.87 -0.90 4.89
CA ILE A 157 3.88 -2.15 5.65
C ILE A 157 3.93 -1.79 7.15
N PRO A 158 2.97 -2.29 7.96
CA PRO A 158 2.98 -2.03 9.40
C PRO A 158 4.25 -2.55 10.08
N VAL A 159 4.69 -1.83 11.11
CA VAL A 159 5.75 -2.29 12.02
C VAL A 159 5.31 -3.58 12.72
N GLY A 160 6.22 -4.53 12.91
CA GLY A 160 5.93 -5.83 13.53
C GLY A 160 5.52 -6.92 12.55
N ILE A 161 5.47 -6.63 11.25
CA ILE A 161 5.15 -7.60 10.18
C ILE A 161 6.02 -8.87 10.23
N GLU A 162 7.25 -8.76 10.73
CA GLU A 162 8.21 -9.85 10.88
C GLU A 162 7.80 -10.90 11.91
N THR A 163 6.81 -10.59 12.75
CA THR A 163 6.24 -11.52 13.74
C THR A 163 4.83 -11.97 13.37
N MET A 164 4.22 -11.37 12.33
CA MET A 164 2.84 -11.64 11.97
C MET A 164 2.70 -12.96 11.21
N ASN A 165 1.74 -13.77 11.63
CA ASN A 165 1.30 -14.97 10.95
C ASN A 165 -0.16 -14.84 10.53
N VAL A 166 -0.76 -15.90 9.96
CA VAL A 166 -2.09 -15.84 9.37
C VAL A 166 -3.19 -15.37 10.35
N ASP A 167 -3.01 -15.59 11.65
CA ASP A 167 -3.96 -15.16 12.69
C ASP A 167 -4.01 -13.62 12.80
N ASP A 168 -2.93 -12.93 12.46
CA ASP A 168 -2.80 -11.47 12.49
C ASP A 168 -3.34 -10.77 11.23
N TYR A 169 -3.86 -11.53 10.26
CA TYR A 169 -4.18 -11.00 8.93
C TYR A 169 -5.20 -9.84 8.96
N GLN A 170 -6.22 -9.92 9.81
CA GLN A 170 -7.23 -8.86 9.89
C GLN A 170 -6.66 -7.57 10.48
N ASP A 171 -5.79 -7.69 11.50
CA ASP A 171 -5.14 -6.55 12.14
C ASP A 171 -4.12 -5.90 11.19
N PHE A 172 -3.36 -6.71 10.46
CA PHE A 172 -2.50 -6.24 9.38
C PHE A 172 -3.29 -5.41 8.36
N LEU A 173 -4.41 -5.93 7.86
CA LEU A 173 -5.24 -5.21 6.88
C LEU A 173 -5.76 -3.88 7.45
N ALA A 174 -6.17 -3.86 8.72
CA ALA A 174 -6.65 -2.66 9.38
C ALA A 174 -5.56 -1.59 9.49
N GLN A 175 -4.39 -1.97 10.01
CA GLN A 175 -3.25 -1.06 10.17
C GLN A 175 -2.76 -0.56 8.81
N ARG A 176 -2.63 -1.45 7.83
CA ARG A 176 -2.14 -1.09 6.49
C ARG A 176 -3.08 -0.11 5.77
N ARG A 177 -4.40 -0.24 5.93
CA ARG A 177 -5.34 0.75 5.34
C ARG A 177 -5.15 2.15 5.93
N ILE A 178 -4.83 2.26 7.22
CA ILE A 178 -4.53 3.56 7.84
C ILE A 178 -3.27 4.15 7.21
N LEU A 179 -2.18 3.39 7.16
CA LEU A 179 -0.91 3.84 6.56
C LEU A 179 -1.05 4.21 5.08
N MET A 180 -1.84 3.44 4.31
CA MET A 180 -2.13 3.76 2.92
C MET A 180 -2.91 5.08 2.79
N ALA A 181 -3.88 5.34 3.68
CA ALA A 181 -4.67 6.57 3.67
C ALA A 181 -3.80 7.78 4.02
N GLU A 182 -2.95 7.65 5.03
CA GLU A 182 -1.99 8.68 5.44
C GLU A 182 -1.01 9.02 4.31
N LYS A 183 -0.52 8.01 3.57
CA LYS A 183 0.34 8.23 2.40
C LYS A 183 -0.41 9.00 1.30
N ILE A 184 -1.65 8.64 1.00
CA ILE A 184 -2.49 9.36 0.02
C ILE A 184 -2.76 10.80 0.49
N HIS A 185 -3.06 11.00 1.77
CA HIS A 185 -3.25 12.32 2.37
C HIS A 185 -1.99 13.18 2.21
N SER A 186 -0.82 12.61 2.53
CA SER A 186 0.47 13.28 2.36
C SER A 186 0.71 13.70 0.92
N TYR A 187 0.35 12.86 -0.06
CA TYR A 187 0.39 13.25 -1.47
C TYR A 187 -0.59 14.38 -1.80
N PHE A 188 -1.83 14.31 -1.30
CA PHE A 188 -2.82 15.35 -1.50
C PHE A 188 -2.33 16.71 -0.98
N THR A 189 -1.64 16.75 0.17
CA THR A 189 -1.08 17.99 0.74
C THR A 189 0.13 18.55 -0.03
N LEU A 190 0.70 17.78 -0.98
CA LEU A 190 1.79 18.22 -1.85
C LEU A 190 1.30 18.79 -3.18
N LEU A 191 -0.01 18.74 -3.46
CA LEU A 191 -0.65 19.33 -4.64
C LEU A 191 -0.87 20.83 -4.43
#